data_AF-F4R3V2-F1
#
_entry.id   AF-F4R3V2-F1
#
_cell.length_a   1.000
_cell.length_b   1.000
_cell.length_c   1.000
_cell.angle_alpha   90.00
_cell.angle_beta   90.00
_cell.angle_gamma   90.00
#
_symmetry.space_group_name_H-M   'P 1'
#
loop_
_entity.id
_entity.type
_entity.pdbx_description
1 polymer ?
#
loop_
_entity_poly.entity_id
_entity_poly.type
_entity_poly.pdbx_seq_one_letter_code
_entity_poly.pdbx_strand_id
1 'polypeptide(L)'
;MLSFIAPHLILILICIIRSALAGTNGTTVQCVDGFGGINATASTAKCNDRNYTPWICPLAECGKDGHLWVPMSGCVLDVVDGAGASNQQCASYNIQNETMYECRNSGGISYLCPYTAANVPYITCSGCNLQPESQAKNTP
;
A
#
# COMPACT_ATOMS: atom_id res chain seq x y z
N MET A 1 -9.76 -40.50 -34.87
CA MET A 1 -10.69 -39.40 -35.18
C MET A 1 -10.42 -38.27 -34.20
N LEU A 2 -9.63 -37.28 -34.61
CA LEU A 2 -9.33 -36.09 -33.81
C LEU A 2 -10.45 -35.07 -34.07
N SER A 3 -11.32 -34.88 -33.08
CA SER A 3 -12.46 -33.97 -33.15
C SER A 3 -11.98 -32.52 -33.17
N PHE A 4 -12.44 -31.77 -34.17
CA PHE A 4 -12.23 -30.33 -34.30
C PHE A 4 -12.97 -29.61 -33.19
N ILE A 5 -12.25 -29.13 -32.18
CA ILE A 5 -12.79 -28.19 -31.20
C ILE A 5 -13.02 -26.88 -31.96
N ALA A 6 -14.29 -26.53 -32.17
CA ALA A 6 -14.66 -25.33 -32.91
C ALA A 6 -14.03 -24.08 -32.25
N PRO A 7 -13.38 -23.18 -33.02
CA PRO A 7 -12.65 -22.03 -32.46
C PRO A 7 -13.53 -21.11 -31.60
N HIS A 8 -14.84 -21.12 -31.81
CA HIS A 8 -15.81 -20.38 -31.00
C HIS A 8 -15.92 -20.86 -29.54
N LEU A 9 -15.73 -22.16 -29.28
CA LEU A 9 -15.76 -22.71 -27.92
C LEU A 9 -14.56 -22.24 -27.08
N ILE A 10 -13.40 -22.03 -27.73
CA ILE A 10 -12.19 -21.54 -27.06
C ILE A 10 -12.36 -20.08 -26.61
N LEU A 11 -12.97 -19.23 -27.45
CA LEU A 11 -13.22 -17.83 -27.11
C LEU A 11 -14.21 -17.68 -25.95
N ILE A 12 -15.26 -18.50 -25.90
CA ILE A 12 -16.23 -18.51 -24.80
C ILE A 12 -15.56 -18.92 -23.48
N LEU A 13 -14.68 -19.92 -23.50
CA LEU A 13 -13.95 -20.37 -22.32
C LEU A 13 -13.03 -19.27 -21.76
N ILE A 14 -12.34 -18.52 -22.64
CA ILE A 14 -11.47 -17.39 -22.24
C ILE A 14 -12.28 -16.26 -21.58
N CYS A 15 -13.48 -15.96 -22.10
CA CYS A 15 -14.37 -14.95 -21.50
C CYS A 15 -14.87 -15.36 -20.10
N ILE A 16 -15.19 -16.64 -19.88
CA ILE A 16 -15.66 -17.14 -18.58
C ILE A 16 -14.53 -17.08 -17.54
N ILE A 17 -13.31 -17.47 -17.91
CA ILE A 17 -12.14 -17.41 -17.01
C ILE A 17 -11.82 -15.96 -16.60
N ARG A 18 -11.98 -14.99 -17.53
CA ARG A 18 -11.80 -13.56 -17.23
C ARG A 18 -12.86 -13.00 -16.27
N SER A 19 -14.07 -13.55 -16.30
CA SER A 19 -15.21 -13.07 -15.50
C SER A 19 -15.21 -13.64 -14.07
N ALA A 20 -14.66 -14.84 -13.86
CA ALA A 20 -14.55 -15.47 -12.54
C ALA A 20 -13.46 -14.82 -11.66
N LEU A 21 -12.62 -13.96 -12.23
CA LEU A 21 -11.66 -13.12 -11.50
C LEU A 21 -12.28 -11.76 -11.12
N ALA A 22 -13.61 -11.68 -10.99
CA ALA A 22 -14.30 -10.50 -10.48
C ALA A 22 -14.19 -10.46 -8.95
N GLY A 23 -13.26 -9.63 -8.47
CA GLY A 23 -13.28 -8.90 -7.21
C GLY A 23 -13.71 -9.65 -5.95
N THR A 24 -12.74 -9.97 -5.10
CA THR A 24 -13.03 -10.15 -3.67
C THR A 24 -13.68 -8.87 -3.13
N ASN A 25 -14.84 -8.97 -2.47
CA ASN A 25 -15.56 -7.87 -1.83
C ASN A 25 -14.78 -7.30 -0.62
N GLY A 26 -13.54 -6.84 -0.82
CA GLY A 26 -12.74 -6.25 0.25
C GLY A 26 -12.99 -4.75 0.37
N THR A 27 -12.68 -4.23 1.56
CA THR A 27 -12.91 -2.81 1.89
C THR A 27 -11.89 -1.93 1.16
N THR A 28 -12.34 -0.77 0.67
CA THR A 28 -11.43 0.28 0.19
C THR A 28 -10.98 1.14 1.37
N VAL A 29 -9.67 1.28 1.55
CA VAL A 29 -9.06 1.91 2.73
C VAL A 29 -8.08 3.00 2.28
N GLN A 30 -8.12 4.15 2.96
CA GLN A 30 -7.13 5.20 2.84
C GLN A 30 -6.06 5.02 3.91
N CYS A 31 -4.82 4.76 3.50
CA CYS A 31 -3.71 4.46 4.40
C CYS A 31 -3.10 5.74 4.99
N VAL A 32 -3.88 6.49 5.78
CA VAL A 32 -3.49 7.82 6.29
C VAL A 32 -2.38 7.72 7.34
N ASP A 33 -2.47 6.78 8.27
CA ASP A 33 -1.54 6.68 9.40
C ASP A 33 -0.31 5.85 9.07
N GLY A 34 -0.37 5.07 7.99
CA GLY A 34 0.80 4.41 7.43
C GLY A 34 0.51 3.46 6.29
N PHE A 35 1.51 3.27 5.44
CA PHE A 35 1.52 2.33 4.34
C PHE A 35 2.90 1.69 4.22
N GLY A 36 2.98 0.38 4.03
CA GLY A 36 4.25 -0.31 3.89
C GLY A 36 4.15 -1.82 3.86
N GLY A 37 5.20 -2.49 4.36
CA GLY A 37 5.31 -3.96 4.27
C GLY A 37 5.60 -4.47 2.85
N ILE A 38 6.07 -3.58 1.97
CA ILE A 38 6.40 -3.89 0.58
C ILE A 38 7.85 -4.36 0.51
N ASN A 39 8.06 -5.57 -0.01
CA ASN A 39 9.37 -6.08 -0.39
C ASN A 39 9.29 -6.68 -1.80
N ALA A 40 10.41 -7.14 -2.35
CA ALA A 40 10.48 -7.63 -3.73
C ALA A 40 9.54 -8.82 -4.03
N THR A 41 9.07 -9.53 -3.01
CA THR A 41 8.18 -10.69 -3.13
C THR A 41 6.79 -10.46 -2.52
N ALA A 42 6.49 -9.24 -2.08
CA ALA A 42 5.26 -8.94 -1.39
C ALA A 42 4.08 -8.96 -2.37
N SER A 43 3.12 -9.84 -2.12
CA SER A 43 1.80 -9.82 -2.77
C SER A 43 0.79 -8.95 -2.04
N THR A 44 1.12 -8.50 -0.82
CA THR A 44 0.26 -7.73 0.05
C THR A 44 0.98 -6.51 0.60
N ALA A 45 0.21 -5.49 0.96
CA ALA A 45 0.66 -4.30 1.67
C ALA A 45 0.00 -4.23 3.05
N LYS A 46 0.70 -3.59 3.99
CA LYS A 46 0.15 -3.15 5.27
C LYS A 46 -0.34 -1.72 5.13
N CYS A 47 -1.53 -1.46 5.67
CA CYS A 47 -2.19 -0.17 5.61
C CYS A 47 -2.81 0.13 6.98
N ASN A 48 -2.52 1.32 7.53
CA ASN A 48 -3.20 1.83 8.71
C ASN A 48 -4.11 2.98 8.28
N ASP A 49 -5.41 2.85 8.55
CA ASP A 49 -6.35 3.92 8.27
C ASP A 49 -6.22 5.08 9.26
N ARG A 50 -7.03 6.13 9.10
CA ARG A 50 -7.03 7.33 9.98
C ARG A 50 -7.38 7.03 11.45
N ASN A 51 -8.01 5.88 11.72
CA ASN A 51 -8.34 5.45 13.08
C ASN A 51 -7.29 4.45 13.61
N TYR A 52 -6.11 4.39 12.97
CA TYR A 52 -5.05 3.43 13.26
C TYR A 52 -5.50 1.96 13.13
N THR A 53 -6.56 1.68 12.37
CA THR A 53 -7.00 0.29 12.15
C THR A 53 -6.04 -0.39 11.17
N PRO A 54 -5.44 -1.55 11.51
CA PRO A 54 -4.51 -2.23 10.64
C PRO A 54 -5.25 -3.11 9.62
N TRP A 55 -4.84 -2.98 8.36
CA TRP A 55 -5.39 -3.69 7.21
C TRP A 55 -4.28 -4.39 6.42
N ILE A 56 -4.62 -5.56 5.88
CA ILE A 56 -3.83 -6.26 4.88
C ILE A 56 -4.55 -6.16 3.55
N CYS A 57 -3.88 -5.55 2.57
CA CYS A 57 -4.45 -5.27 1.25
C CYS A 57 -3.64 -5.99 0.16
N PRO A 58 -4.27 -6.46 -0.93
CA PRO A 58 -3.54 -6.88 -2.12
C PRO A 58 -2.71 -5.73 -2.67
N LEU A 59 -1.39 -5.92 -2.85
CA LEU A 59 -0.49 -4.84 -3.26
C LEU A 59 -0.85 -4.25 -4.63
N ALA A 60 -1.35 -5.10 -5.54
CA ALA A 60 -1.75 -4.69 -6.88
C ALA A 60 -2.98 -3.75 -6.90
N GLU A 61 -3.77 -3.76 -5.82
CA GLU A 61 -4.98 -2.93 -5.65
C GLU A 61 -4.68 -1.65 -4.84
N CYS A 62 -3.41 -1.37 -4.57
CA CYS A 62 -2.94 -0.19 -3.84
C CYS A 62 -2.27 0.80 -4.78
N GLY A 63 -2.60 2.08 -4.65
CA GLY A 63 -1.86 3.14 -5.32
C GLY A 63 -2.36 4.54 -5.03
N LYS A 64 -1.60 5.50 -5.53
CA LYS A 64 -1.98 6.90 -5.69
C LYS A 64 -1.60 7.32 -7.10
N ASP A 65 -2.57 7.75 -7.89
CA ASP A 65 -2.35 8.26 -9.25
C ASP A 65 -1.56 7.28 -10.15
N GLY A 66 -1.78 5.98 -9.98
CA GLY A 66 -1.08 4.91 -10.73
C GLY A 66 0.30 4.52 -10.19
N HIS A 67 0.69 5.06 -9.03
CA HIS A 67 1.98 4.79 -8.40
C HIS A 67 1.84 4.12 -7.03
N LEU A 68 2.81 3.28 -6.67
CA LEU A 68 2.96 2.66 -5.34
C LEU A 68 3.79 3.53 -4.38
N TRP A 69 3.73 4.84 -4.56
CA TRP A 69 4.39 5.82 -3.71
C TRP A 69 3.55 7.10 -3.66
N VAL A 70 3.77 7.91 -2.62
CA VAL A 70 3.16 9.25 -2.49
C VAL A 70 4.23 10.33 -2.54
N PRO A 71 3.97 11.47 -3.20
CA PRO A 71 4.92 12.59 -3.20
C PRO A 71 4.83 13.33 -1.86
N MET A 72 5.95 13.45 -1.14
CA MET A 72 6.06 14.29 0.06
C MET A 72 7.14 15.35 -0.14
N SER A 73 6.86 16.60 0.22
CA SER A 73 7.80 17.72 0.10
C SER A 73 8.32 18.17 1.47
N GLY A 74 9.46 18.86 1.46
CA GLY A 74 10.06 19.41 2.68
C GLY A 74 10.71 18.35 3.57
N CYS A 75 11.01 17.17 3.03
CA CYS A 75 11.54 16.05 3.80
C CYS A 75 13.05 16.21 4.07
N VAL A 76 13.46 15.99 5.31
CA VAL A 76 14.86 16.01 5.75
C VAL A 76 15.37 14.60 5.98
N LEU A 77 16.66 14.37 5.73
CA LEU A 77 17.27 13.06 5.95
C LEU A 77 17.39 12.78 7.46
N ASP A 78 16.79 11.69 7.94
CA ASP A 78 16.58 11.40 9.37
C ASP A 78 17.87 11.31 10.22
N VAL A 79 19.03 11.11 9.59
CA VAL A 79 20.30 10.78 10.28
C VAL A 79 21.36 11.88 10.13
N VAL A 80 21.07 12.98 9.43
CA VAL A 80 22.08 14.00 9.11
C VAL A 80 21.61 15.39 9.51
N ASP A 81 22.14 15.88 10.62
CA ASP A 81 21.97 17.27 11.04
C ASP A 81 22.44 18.22 9.95
N GLY A 82 21.60 19.19 9.60
CA GLY A 82 21.88 20.16 8.53
C GLY A 82 21.65 19.64 7.12
N ALA A 83 21.07 18.44 6.94
CA ALA A 83 20.59 18.00 5.64
C ALA A 83 19.54 18.98 5.10
N GLY A 84 19.70 19.39 3.84
CA GLY A 84 18.71 20.21 3.17
C GLY A 84 17.37 19.48 3.01
N ALA A 85 16.29 20.25 2.87
CA ALA A 85 14.97 19.71 2.57
C ALA A 85 14.89 19.24 1.11
N SER A 86 14.12 18.17 0.87
CA SER A 86 13.98 17.54 -0.44
C SER A 86 12.56 17.04 -0.69
N ASN A 87 12.24 16.75 -1.95
CA ASN A 87 10.99 16.09 -2.33
C ASN A 87 11.23 14.60 -2.48
N GLN A 88 10.40 13.77 -1.84
CA GLN A 88 10.55 12.33 -1.80
C GLN A 88 9.35 11.62 -2.42
N GLN A 89 9.64 10.47 -3.04
CA GLN A 89 8.66 9.51 -3.51
C GLN A 89 8.57 8.40 -2.46
N CYS A 90 7.67 8.55 -1.49
CA CYS A 90 7.57 7.68 -0.33
C CYS A 90 6.87 6.38 -0.70
N ALA A 91 7.64 5.30 -0.85
CA ALA A 91 7.14 3.95 -1.12
C ALA A 91 6.56 3.29 0.14
N SER A 92 6.98 3.75 1.32
CA SER A 92 6.33 3.48 2.59
C SER A 92 6.42 4.70 3.49
N TYR A 93 5.48 4.83 4.41
CA TYR A 93 5.44 5.92 5.37
C TYR A 93 4.65 5.52 6.62
N ASN A 94 4.94 6.18 7.74
CA ASN A 94 4.29 6.00 9.03
C ASN A 94 4.34 7.31 9.81
N ILE A 95 3.31 7.57 10.60
CA ILE A 95 3.36 8.64 11.60
C ILE A 95 4.50 8.34 12.56
N GLN A 96 5.39 9.32 12.76
CA GLN A 96 6.39 9.26 13.81
C GLN A 96 6.01 10.12 15.02
N ASN A 97 5.42 11.29 14.78
CA ASN A 97 4.81 12.12 15.80
C ASN A 97 3.68 12.96 15.21
N GLU A 98 3.02 13.78 16.02
CA GLU A 98 1.88 14.61 15.60
C GLU A 98 2.19 15.57 14.44
N THR A 99 3.48 15.85 14.18
CA THR A 99 3.95 16.84 13.19
C THR A 99 4.82 16.25 12.08
N MET A 100 5.16 14.96 12.15
CA MET A 100 6.12 14.34 11.24
C MET A 100 5.73 12.92 10.85
N TYR A 101 5.89 12.65 9.56
CA TYR A 101 5.88 11.30 9.01
C TYR A 101 7.32 10.87 8.75
N GLU A 102 7.61 9.63 9.11
CA GLU A 102 8.72 8.92 8.50
C GLU A 102 8.28 8.51 7.09
N CYS A 103 9.10 8.81 6.11
CA CYS A 103 8.95 8.46 4.71
C CYS A 103 10.17 7.65 4.29
N ARG A 104 9.94 6.48 3.71
CA ARG A 104 11.01 5.66 3.13
C ARG A 104 10.80 5.53 1.63
N ASN A 105 11.81 5.96 0.87
CA ASN A 105 11.77 5.88 -0.60
C ASN A 105 12.09 4.46 -1.11
N SER A 106 11.99 4.25 -2.42
CA SER A 106 12.28 2.95 -3.06
C SER A 106 13.75 2.53 -2.93
N GLY A 107 14.67 3.46 -2.68
CA GLY A 107 16.07 3.20 -2.35
C GLY A 107 16.29 2.74 -0.90
N GLY A 108 15.22 2.67 -0.10
CA GLY A 108 15.27 2.23 1.29
C GLY A 108 15.80 3.27 2.26
N ILE A 109 15.93 4.53 1.84
CA ILE A 109 16.40 5.66 2.67
C ILE A 109 15.20 6.32 3.37
N SER A 110 15.32 6.53 4.69
CA SER A 110 14.30 7.19 5.51
C SER A 110 14.52 8.70 5.60
N TYR A 111 13.43 9.45 5.55
CA TYR A 111 13.34 10.90 5.68
C TYR A 111 12.22 11.25 6.64
N LEU A 112 12.35 12.38 7.34
CA LEU A 112 11.28 12.98 8.12
C LEU A 112 10.61 14.07 7.29
N CYS A 113 9.30 13.94 7.08
CA CYS A 113 8.51 14.88 6.29
C CYS A 113 7.52 15.63 7.18
N PRO A 114 7.33 16.95 6.99
CA PRO A 114 6.51 17.81 7.84
C PRO A 114 5.01 17.71 7.50
N TYR A 115 4.47 16.50 7.62
CA TYR A 115 3.05 16.20 7.40
C TYR A 115 2.38 15.75 8.69
N THR A 116 1.05 15.87 8.68
CA THR A 116 0.14 15.45 9.75
C THR A 116 -0.94 14.56 9.14
N ALA A 117 -1.68 13.81 9.96
CA ALA A 117 -2.81 13.00 9.49
C ALA A 117 -3.90 13.83 8.76
N ALA A 118 -3.91 15.15 8.96
CA ALA A 118 -4.85 16.06 8.30
C ALA A 118 -4.45 16.40 6.85
N ASN A 119 -3.16 16.38 6.50
CA ASN A 119 -2.65 16.88 5.21
C ASN A 119 -1.71 15.93 4.47
N VAL A 120 -1.41 14.75 5.04
CA VAL A 120 -0.54 13.76 4.39
C VAL A 120 -1.17 13.23 3.09
N PRO A 121 -0.41 13.11 1.99
CA PRO A 121 -0.85 12.35 0.84
C PRO A 121 -0.81 10.86 1.17
N TYR A 122 -1.87 10.13 0.82
CA TYR A 122 -2.01 8.72 1.17
C TYR A 122 -2.20 7.81 -0.05
N ILE A 123 -1.80 6.56 0.09
CA ILE A 123 -2.19 5.45 -0.77
C ILE A 123 -3.63 5.05 -0.46
N THR A 124 -4.40 4.76 -1.50
CA THR A 124 -5.70 4.09 -1.37
C THR A 124 -5.54 2.65 -1.82
N CYS A 125 -6.03 1.71 -1.02
CA CYS A 125 -6.03 0.29 -1.34
C CYS A 125 -7.46 -0.23 -1.43
N SER A 126 -7.73 -1.14 -2.35
CA SER A 126 -9.00 -1.89 -2.41
C SER A 126 -8.80 -3.36 -2.10
N GLY A 127 -9.88 -4.10 -1.83
CA GLY A 127 -9.77 -5.52 -1.53
C GLY A 127 -9.16 -5.83 -0.16
N CYS A 128 -9.12 -4.85 0.76
CA CYS A 128 -8.47 -4.99 2.05
C CYS A 128 -9.30 -5.83 3.04
N ASN A 129 -8.59 -6.55 3.91
CA ASN A 129 -9.14 -7.28 5.04
C ASN A 129 -8.50 -6.75 6.33
N LEU A 130 -9.27 -6.74 7.42
CA LEU A 130 -8.74 -6.42 8.74
C LEU A 130 -7.56 -7.35 9.03
N GLN A 131 -6.45 -6.79 9.48
CA GLN A 131 -5.35 -7.61 9.95
C GLN A 131 -5.83 -8.36 11.20
N PRO A 132 -5.76 -9.70 11.23
CA PRO A 132 -6.11 -10.43 12.44
C PRO A 132 -5.19 -9.96 13.57
N GLU A 133 -5.81 -9.55 14.67
CA GLU A 133 -5.13 -9.12 15.88
C GLU A 133 -4.21 -10.27 16.31
N SER A 134 -2.91 -10.18 16.03
CA SER A 134 -1.96 -11.10 16.64
C SER A 134 -2.10 -10.88 18.13
N GLN A 135 -2.47 -11.91 18.88
CA GLN A 135 -2.62 -11.86 20.34
C GLN A 135 -1.28 -11.48 20.99
N ALA A 136 -0.97 -10.19 21.01
CA ALA A 136 0.09 -9.59 21.78
C ALA A 136 -0.50 -9.17 23.14
N LYS A 137 -1.03 -10.15 23.86
CA LYS A 137 -1.21 -10.05 25.30
C LYS A 137 -0.94 -11.41 25.91
N ASN A 138 0.34 -11.68 26.09
CA ASN A 138 0.87 -12.47 27.20
C ASN A 138 2.38 -12.20 27.28
N THR A 139 2.73 -11.20 28.07
CA THR A 139 4.04 -11.15 28.72
C THR A 139 3.73 -10.98 30.22
N PRO A 140 4.33 -11.81 31.09
CA PRO A 140 4.01 -11.91 32.51
C PRO A 140 4.27 -10.62 33.30
#